data_AF-A0A133KG21-F1
#
_entry.id   AF-A0A133KG21-F1
#
_cell.length_a   1.000
_cell.length_b   1.000
_cell.length_c   1.000
_cell.angle_alpha   90.00
_cell.angle_beta   90.00
_cell.angle_gamma   90.00
#
_symmetry.space_group_name_H-M   'P 1'
#
loop_
_entity.id
_entity.type
_entity.pdbx_description
1 polymer ?
#
loop_
_entity_poly.entity_id
_entity_poly.type
_entity_poly.pdbx_seq_one_letter_code
_entity_poly.pdbx_strand_id
1 'polypeptide(L)'
;MKEFHEAFKLAMSRRKKVTIVHKANVIKLAFGLFRDICYETGKKYYPEVEVEDVLIDAMAARLVRRAGDFDVIVTENLFGDILSDLAGELAGSLGLSPSLNTNGKQAMAQAAHGSAPDIAGQDLANPTSMLLSAVMLLQWLSAHHRDPRLNEIAKKMEDACLGTIADGTVTHDLGGSASTTAFTDAVINKIYQLS
;
A
#
# COMPACT_ATOMS: atom_id res chain seq x y z
N MET A 1 -1.97 12.22 17.28
CA MET A 1 -2.25 12.00 15.85
C MET A 1 -2.77 10.59 15.69
N LYS A 2 -3.96 10.41 15.11
CA LYS A 2 -4.58 9.09 14.90
C LYS A 2 -3.84 8.28 13.83
N GLU A 3 -3.20 9.00 12.91
CA GLU A 3 -2.45 8.51 11.76
C GLU A 3 -1.32 7.56 12.19
N PHE A 4 -0.59 7.91 13.27
CA PHE A 4 0.45 7.03 13.82
C PHE A 4 -0.11 5.71 14.32
N HIS A 5 -1.25 5.72 15.02
CA HIS A 5 -1.88 4.49 15.49
C HIS A 5 -2.24 3.54 14.35
N GLU A 6 -2.66 4.05 13.19
CA GLU A 6 -2.94 3.22 12.02
C GLU A 6 -1.67 2.56 11.47
N ALA A 7 -0.57 3.31 11.37
CA ALA A 7 0.71 2.74 10.96
C ALA A 7 1.22 1.65 11.92
N PHE A 8 1.09 1.87 13.23
CA PHE A 8 1.48 0.87 14.23
C PHE A 8 0.57 -0.37 14.21
N LYS A 9 -0.75 -0.21 14.02
CA LYS A 9 -1.66 -1.35 13.85
C LYS A 9 -1.30 -2.16 12.61
N LEU A 10 -0.94 -1.50 11.50
CA LEU A 10 -0.47 -2.16 10.29
C LEU A 10 0.85 -2.90 10.54
N ALA A 11 1.79 -2.29 11.26
CA ALA A 11 3.05 -2.96 11.61
C ALA A 11 2.82 -4.19 12.50
N MET A 12 1.85 -4.15 13.41
CA MET A 12 1.51 -5.27 14.29
C MET A 12 1.00 -6.52 13.57
N SER A 13 0.42 -6.39 12.37
CA SER A 13 0.05 -7.53 11.52
C SER A 13 1.14 -7.95 10.53
N ARG A 14 2.31 -7.31 10.59
CA ARG A 14 3.44 -7.50 9.67
C ARG A 14 4.72 -7.85 10.44
N ARG A 15 5.87 -7.26 10.07
CA ARG A 15 7.17 -7.53 10.68
C ARG A 15 7.42 -6.70 11.94
N LYS A 16 6.40 -5.99 12.44
CA LYS A 16 6.47 -5.13 13.63
C LYS A 16 7.60 -4.10 13.52
N LYS A 17 7.74 -3.44 12.37
CA LYS A 17 8.71 -2.36 12.16
C LYS A 17 8.08 -1.12 11.53
N VAL A 18 8.35 0.04 12.11
CA VAL A 18 7.93 1.36 11.62
C VAL A 18 9.16 2.25 11.39
N THR A 19 9.28 2.80 10.18
CA THR A 19 10.33 3.75 9.82
C THR A 19 9.71 5.12 9.61
N ILE A 20 10.11 6.10 10.41
CA ILE A 20 9.66 7.49 10.33
C ILE A 20 10.54 8.22 9.31
N VAL A 21 9.95 8.82 8.28
CA VAL A 21 10.71 9.56 7.26
C VAL A 21 10.41 11.05 7.34
N HIS A 22 11.46 11.85 7.49
CA HIS A 22 11.33 13.29 7.75
C HIS A 22 12.58 14.08 7.35
N LYS A 23 12.64 15.39 7.62
CA LYS A 23 13.83 16.26 7.40
C LYS A 23 14.14 17.14 8.61
N ALA A 24 14.13 16.58 9.82
CA ALA A 24 14.23 17.36 11.07
C ALA A 24 15.61 18.00 11.30
N ASN A 25 16.64 17.58 10.56
CA ASN A 25 17.93 18.27 10.58
C ASN A 25 17.86 19.70 9.98
N VAL A 26 16.90 19.93 9.08
CA VAL A 26 16.63 21.25 8.47
C VAL A 26 15.41 21.90 9.13
N ILE A 27 14.25 21.23 9.12
CA ILE A 27 13.00 21.77 9.69
C ILE A 27 12.80 21.20 11.09
N LYS A 28 13.58 21.73 12.04
CA LYS A 28 13.69 21.19 13.39
C LYS A 28 12.38 21.13 14.16
N LEU A 29 11.56 22.18 14.09
CA LEU A 29 10.34 22.26 14.90
C LEU A 29 9.23 21.34 14.36
N ALA A 30 8.83 21.53 13.10
CA ALA A 30 7.72 20.77 12.53
C ALA A 30 8.05 19.28 12.39
N PHE A 31 9.15 18.95 11.71
CA PHE A 31 9.53 17.57 11.49
C PHE A 31 10.16 16.90 12.72
N GLY A 32 10.75 17.67 13.64
CA GLY A 32 11.14 17.15 14.95
C GLY A 32 9.92 16.75 15.76
N LEU A 33 8.90 17.61 15.84
CA LEU A 33 7.66 17.31 16.54
C LEU A 33 6.94 16.08 15.95
N PHE A 34 6.84 15.98 14.62
CA PHE A 34 6.25 14.81 13.94
C PHE A 34 6.96 13.51 14.35
N ARG A 35 8.30 13.50 14.27
CA ARG A 35 9.13 12.35 14.64
C ARG A 35 8.95 11.99 16.11
N ASP A 36 9.03 12.98 16.99
CA ASP A 36 9.01 12.75 18.44
C ASP A 36 7.65 12.21 18.90
N ILE A 37 6.53 12.75 18.38
CA ILE A 37 5.19 12.21 18.69
C ILE A 37 5.03 10.78 18.16
N CYS A 38 5.58 10.45 16.99
CA CYS A 38 5.50 9.09 16.45
C CYS A 38 6.28 8.11 17.34
N TYR A 39 7.50 8.46 17.77
CA TYR A 39 8.29 7.69 18.74
C TYR A 39 7.54 7.51 20.07
N GLU A 40 6.99 8.59 20.63
CA GLU A 40 6.22 8.53 21.87
C GLU A 40 5.00 7.62 21.75
N THR A 41 4.31 7.67 20.61
CA THR A 41 3.15 6.81 20.31
C THR A 41 3.57 5.34 20.30
N GLY A 42 4.64 4.99 19.58
CA GLY A 42 5.18 3.63 19.53
C GLY A 42 5.57 3.13 20.92
N LYS A 43 6.40 3.90 21.64
CA LYS A 43 6.87 3.55 22.98
C LYS A 43 5.73 3.33 23.98
N LYS A 44 4.69 4.16 23.92
CA LYS A 44 3.59 4.14 24.90
C LYS A 44 2.55 3.06 24.63
N TYR A 45 2.24 2.80 23.35
CA TYR A 45 1.09 1.97 22.98
C TYR A 45 1.47 0.70 22.21
N TYR A 46 2.66 0.63 21.62
CA TYR A 46 3.11 -0.46 20.76
C TYR A 46 4.57 -0.85 21.06
N PRO A 47 4.91 -1.22 22.30
CA PRO A 47 6.31 -1.47 22.71
C PRO A 47 6.97 -2.66 21.99
N GLU A 48 6.19 -3.50 21.31
CA GLU A 48 6.66 -4.62 20.50
C GLU A 48 7.11 -4.21 19.09
N VAL A 49 6.81 -2.98 18.65
CA VAL A 49 7.15 -2.49 17.32
C VAL A 49 8.50 -1.79 17.37
N GLU A 50 9.43 -2.25 16.55
CA GLU A 50 10.70 -1.56 16.29
C GLU A 50 10.40 -0.23 15.59
N VAL A 51 10.94 0.87 16.13
CA VAL A 51 10.80 2.20 15.54
C VAL A 51 12.17 2.77 15.25
N GLU A 52 12.36 3.21 14.01
CA GLU A 52 13.55 3.94 13.57
C GLU A 52 13.13 5.21 12.79
N ASP A 53 14.07 6.12 12.58
CA ASP A 53 13.88 7.28 11.71
C ASP A 53 14.98 7.43 10.66
N VAL A 54 14.59 7.96 9.50
CA VAL A 54 15.46 8.16 8.34
C VAL A 54 15.16 9.53 7.72
N LEU A 55 16.22 10.25 7.34
CA LEU A 55 16.07 11.50 6.60
C LEU A 55 15.59 11.21 5.16
N ILE A 56 14.67 12.01 4.63
CA ILE A 56 14.02 11.79 3.33
C ILE A 56 14.99 11.58 2.15
N ASP A 57 16.11 12.31 2.13
CA ASP A 57 17.17 12.13 1.11
C ASP A 57 17.87 10.78 1.23
N ALA A 58 18.18 10.35 2.45
CA ALA A 58 18.72 9.02 2.69
C ALA A 58 17.67 7.93 2.38
N MET A 59 16.40 8.19 2.69
CA MET A 59 15.31 7.25 2.44
C MET A 59 15.15 6.97 0.95
N ALA A 60 15.12 8.00 0.11
CA ALA A 60 15.02 7.84 -1.34
C ALA A 60 16.12 6.92 -1.90
N ALA A 61 17.37 7.14 -1.49
CA ALA A 61 18.49 6.28 -1.89
C ALA A 61 18.40 4.86 -1.31
N ARG A 62 17.89 4.70 -0.09
CA ARG A 62 17.75 3.40 0.57
C ARG A 62 16.60 2.57 0.00
N LEU A 63 15.49 3.17 -0.42
CA LEU A 63 14.42 2.46 -1.12
C LEU A 63 14.96 1.80 -2.39
N VAL A 64 15.70 2.54 -3.21
CA VAL A 64 16.28 2.00 -4.44
C VAL A 64 17.25 0.85 -4.18
N ARG A 65 18.06 0.94 -3.11
CA ARG A 65 19.13 -0.04 -2.85
C ARG A 65 18.69 -1.23 -2.01
N ARG A 66 17.75 -1.02 -1.09
CA ARG A 66 17.42 -1.93 0.02
C ARG A 66 15.96 -1.79 0.46
N ALA A 67 15.01 -1.72 -0.48
CA ALA A 67 13.58 -1.61 -0.17
C ALA A 67 13.10 -2.66 0.86
N GLY A 68 13.62 -3.89 0.79
CA GLY A 68 13.27 -4.99 1.70
C GLY A 68 13.59 -4.78 3.18
N ASP A 69 14.44 -3.80 3.52
CA ASP A 69 14.79 -3.45 4.90
C ASP A 69 13.63 -2.74 5.64
N PHE A 70 12.63 -2.22 4.90
CA PHE A 70 11.54 -1.41 5.41
C PHE A 70 10.21 -2.16 5.41
N ASP A 71 9.38 -1.95 6.43
CA ASP A 71 8.06 -2.59 6.56
C ASP A 71 6.91 -1.60 6.46
N VAL A 72 6.73 -0.74 7.46
CA VAL A 72 5.77 0.37 7.41
C VAL A 72 6.52 1.69 7.45
N ILE A 73 6.30 2.54 6.45
CA ILE A 73 6.89 3.88 6.38
C ILE A 73 5.83 4.89 6.79
N VAL A 74 6.19 5.76 7.74
CA VAL A 74 5.34 6.86 8.20
C VAL A 74 6.01 8.17 7.82
N THR A 75 5.31 9.01 7.08
CA THR A 75 5.87 10.28 6.62
C THR A 75 4.80 11.34 6.41
N GLU A 76 5.24 12.57 6.17
CA GLU A 76 4.39 13.72 5.89
C GLU A 76 3.81 13.65 4.48
N ASN A 77 2.66 14.31 4.26
CA ASN A 77 1.86 14.20 3.05
C ASN A 77 2.69 14.25 1.74
N LEU A 78 3.48 15.31 1.55
CA LEU A 78 4.29 15.49 0.34
C LEU A 78 5.36 14.40 0.16
N PHE A 79 5.98 13.95 1.25
CA PHE A 79 6.98 12.87 1.17
C PHE A 79 6.29 11.53 0.90
N GLY A 80 5.09 11.33 1.45
CA GLY A 80 4.28 10.15 1.21
C GLY A 80 3.97 9.99 -0.28
N ASP A 81 3.47 11.04 -0.90
CA ASP A 81 3.14 11.11 -2.33
C ASP A 81 4.33 10.70 -3.22
N ILE A 82 5.49 11.34 -3.00
CA ILE A 82 6.70 11.06 -3.78
C ILE A 82 7.25 9.65 -3.52
N LEU A 83 7.28 9.21 -2.26
CA LEU A 83 7.85 7.91 -1.91
C LEU A 83 6.93 6.75 -2.32
N SER A 84 5.61 6.94 -2.32
CA SER A 84 4.68 5.91 -2.80
C SER A 84 4.83 5.67 -4.29
N ASP A 85 5.04 6.71 -5.09
CA ASP A 85 5.30 6.57 -6.52
C ASP A 85 6.62 5.86 -6.77
N LEU A 86 7.70 6.28 -6.08
CA LEU A 86 9.00 5.61 -6.16
C LEU A 86 8.90 4.13 -5.76
N ALA A 87 8.17 3.80 -4.69
CA ALA A 87 7.99 2.43 -4.25
C ALA A 87 7.20 1.60 -5.27
N GLY A 88 6.17 2.18 -5.91
CA GLY A 88 5.40 1.51 -6.95
C GLY A 88 6.22 1.21 -8.21
N GLU A 89 7.03 2.17 -8.66
CA GLU A 89 7.95 1.98 -9.78
C GLU A 89 9.02 0.91 -9.46
N LEU A 90 9.60 0.92 -8.25
CA LEU A 90 10.56 -0.10 -7.83
C LEU A 90 9.94 -1.50 -7.72
N ALA A 91 8.63 -1.59 -7.43
CA ALA A 91 7.90 -2.85 -7.41
C ALA A 91 7.57 -3.39 -8.82
N GLY A 92 7.77 -2.58 -9.87
CA GLY A 92 7.66 -2.96 -11.28
C GLY A 92 6.55 -2.25 -12.06
N SER A 93 5.52 -1.73 -11.40
CA SER A 93 4.49 -0.88 -12.03
C SER A 93 3.63 -0.21 -10.96
N LEU A 94 3.29 1.07 -11.16
CA LEU A 94 2.26 1.77 -10.38
C LEU A 94 0.90 1.06 -10.44
N GLY A 95 0.64 0.31 -11.51
CA GLY A 95 -0.53 -0.55 -11.67
C GLY A 95 -0.66 -1.64 -10.61
N LEU A 96 0.43 -1.96 -9.88
CA LEU A 96 0.43 -2.92 -8.78
C LEU A 96 0.22 -2.30 -7.40
N SER A 97 0.27 -0.97 -7.27
CA SER A 97 0.22 -0.29 -5.98
C SER A 97 -1.21 0.01 -5.55
N PRO A 98 -1.79 -0.68 -4.55
CA PRO A 98 -3.10 -0.32 -4.03
C PRO A 98 -3.04 0.89 -3.08
N SER A 99 -4.16 1.59 -2.91
CA SER A 99 -4.26 2.73 -1.99
C SER A 99 -5.60 2.76 -1.25
N LEU A 100 -5.53 3.09 0.04
CA LEU A 100 -6.68 3.29 0.91
C LEU A 100 -6.48 4.57 1.73
N ASN A 101 -7.38 5.53 1.57
CA ASN A 101 -7.44 6.71 2.43
C ASN A 101 -8.45 6.47 3.55
N THR A 102 -8.07 6.73 4.80
CA THR A 102 -8.99 6.58 5.94
C THR A 102 -8.76 7.64 7.01
N ASN A 103 -9.85 8.05 7.67
CA ASN A 103 -9.82 8.88 8.87
C ASN A 103 -10.15 8.07 10.15
N GLY A 104 -10.18 6.74 10.05
CA GLY A 104 -10.56 5.80 11.13
C GLY A 104 -12.07 5.61 11.31
N LYS A 105 -12.92 6.44 10.69
CA LYS A 105 -14.38 6.28 10.66
C LYS A 105 -14.92 5.92 9.29
N GLN A 106 -14.26 6.41 8.25
CA GLN A 106 -14.58 6.20 6.85
C GLN A 106 -13.30 5.81 6.12
N ALA A 107 -13.46 5.08 5.02
CA ALA A 107 -12.37 4.70 4.15
C ALA A 107 -12.78 4.82 2.69
N MET A 108 -11.81 5.14 1.83
CA MET A 108 -11.97 5.27 0.38
C MET A 108 -10.82 4.52 -0.29
N ALA A 109 -11.16 3.46 -1.01
CA ALA A 109 -10.25 2.78 -1.93
C ALA A 109 -10.09 3.61 -3.19
N GLN A 110 -8.87 3.70 -3.69
CA GLN A 110 -8.54 4.38 -4.94
C GLN A 110 -7.34 3.70 -5.58
N ALA A 111 -7.26 3.71 -6.90
CA ALA A 111 -6.00 3.36 -7.55
C ALA A 111 -4.92 4.37 -7.16
N ALA A 112 -3.67 3.92 -7.06
CA ALA A 112 -2.54 4.83 -6.85
C ALA A 112 -2.24 5.65 -8.10
N HIS A 113 -2.53 5.12 -9.28
CA HIS A 113 -2.31 5.81 -10.55
C HIS A 113 -3.47 6.75 -10.93
N GLY A 114 -3.17 7.69 -11.85
CA GLY A 114 -4.17 8.60 -12.42
C GLY A 114 -5.15 7.95 -13.41
N SER A 115 -5.92 8.78 -14.11
CA SER A 115 -7.02 8.34 -14.99
C SER A 115 -6.61 7.71 -16.32
N ALA A 116 -5.32 7.71 -16.67
CA ALA A 116 -4.77 7.17 -17.92
C ALA A 116 -5.59 7.57 -19.18
N PRO A 117 -5.75 8.89 -19.45
CA PRO A 117 -6.66 9.38 -20.49
C PRO A 117 -6.22 8.99 -21.91
N ASP A 118 -4.93 8.72 -22.12
CA ASP A 118 -4.30 8.31 -23.36
C ASP A 118 -4.73 6.90 -23.82
N ILE A 119 -5.14 6.02 -22.89
CA ILE A 119 -5.62 4.66 -23.17
C ILE A 119 -7.12 4.46 -22.90
N ALA A 120 -7.85 5.55 -22.65
CA ALA A 120 -9.28 5.50 -22.38
C ALA A 120 -10.05 4.83 -23.54
N GLY A 121 -10.86 3.82 -23.23
CA GLY A 121 -11.65 3.08 -24.22
C GLY A 121 -10.86 2.07 -25.06
N GLN A 122 -9.59 1.81 -24.75
CA GLN A 122 -8.74 0.91 -25.53
C GLN A 122 -8.58 -0.50 -24.93
N ASP A 123 -9.16 -0.77 -23.76
CA ASP A 123 -9.04 -2.07 -23.05
C ASP A 123 -7.58 -2.43 -22.68
N LEU A 124 -6.74 -1.42 -22.43
CA LEU A 124 -5.30 -1.59 -22.13
C LEU A 124 -4.91 -1.30 -20.67
N ALA A 125 -5.82 -0.77 -19.85
CA ALA A 125 -5.52 -0.41 -18.47
C ALA A 125 -5.25 -1.64 -17.60
N ASN A 126 -4.31 -1.52 -16.67
CA ASN A 126 -4.07 -2.53 -15.64
C ASN A 126 -5.07 -2.35 -14.47
N PRO A 127 -6.02 -3.29 -14.24
CA PRO A 127 -7.02 -3.13 -13.19
C PRO A 127 -6.51 -3.51 -11.79
N THR A 128 -5.26 -4.01 -11.67
CA THR A 128 -4.72 -4.62 -10.45
C THR A 128 -4.77 -3.67 -9.25
N SER A 129 -4.28 -2.44 -9.39
CA SER A 129 -4.26 -1.44 -8.31
C SER A 129 -5.66 -1.20 -7.74
N MET A 130 -6.68 -1.08 -8.60
CA MET A 130 -8.06 -0.88 -8.17
C MET A 130 -8.62 -2.11 -7.45
N LEU A 131 -8.36 -3.32 -7.97
CA LEU A 131 -8.79 -4.58 -7.35
C LEU A 131 -8.17 -4.76 -5.97
N LEU A 132 -6.86 -4.57 -5.85
CA LEU A 132 -6.14 -4.67 -4.58
C LEU A 132 -6.52 -3.53 -3.60
N SER A 133 -6.93 -2.37 -4.10
CA SER A 133 -7.47 -1.30 -3.24
C SER A 133 -8.84 -1.68 -2.68
N ALA A 134 -9.67 -2.38 -3.45
CA ALA A 134 -10.92 -2.95 -2.95
C ALA A 134 -10.66 -4.05 -1.90
N VAL A 135 -9.61 -4.86 -2.07
CA VAL A 135 -9.13 -5.81 -1.05
C VAL A 135 -8.79 -5.07 0.26
N MET A 136 -7.99 -4.00 0.20
CA MET A 136 -7.65 -3.20 1.38
C MET A 136 -8.90 -2.63 2.07
N LEU A 137 -9.90 -2.18 1.30
CA LEU A 137 -11.16 -1.69 1.84
C LEU A 137 -11.96 -2.80 2.55
N LEU A 138 -12.02 -4.00 1.97
CA LEU A 138 -12.68 -5.15 2.61
C LEU A 138 -11.99 -5.57 3.90
N GLN A 139 -10.65 -5.57 3.93
CA GLN A 139 -9.88 -5.81 5.16
C GLN A 139 -10.16 -4.73 6.21
N TRP A 140 -10.21 -3.45 5.81
CA TRP A 140 -10.55 -2.35 6.70
C TRP A 140 -11.97 -2.50 7.25
N LEU A 141 -12.96 -2.80 6.41
CA LEU A 141 -14.35 -3.04 6.81
C LEU A 141 -14.48 -4.25 7.73
N SER A 142 -13.73 -5.33 7.47
CA SER A 142 -13.66 -6.49 8.34
C SER A 142 -13.21 -6.11 9.74
N ALA A 143 -12.12 -5.35 9.86
CA ALA A 143 -11.62 -4.89 11.15
C ALA A 143 -12.58 -3.90 11.83
N HIS A 144 -13.18 -2.98 11.06
CA HIS A 144 -14.09 -1.96 11.56
C HIS A 144 -15.40 -2.53 12.10
N HIS A 145 -15.98 -3.50 11.38
CA HIS A 145 -17.25 -4.14 11.74
C HIS A 145 -17.07 -5.46 12.50
N ARG A 146 -15.83 -5.93 12.70
CA ARG A 146 -15.48 -7.24 13.29
C ARG A 146 -16.15 -8.40 12.56
N ASP A 147 -16.18 -8.32 11.23
CA ASP A 147 -16.78 -9.33 10.37
C ASP A 147 -15.69 -10.14 9.63
N PRO A 148 -15.32 -11.34 10.12
CA PRO A 148 -14.24 -12.13 9.53
C PRO A 148 -14.53 -12.57 8.09
N ARG A 149 -15.82 -12.67 7.69
CA ARG A 149 -16.22 -13.08 6.34
C ARG A 149 -15.69 -12.12 5.28
N LEU A 150 -15.65 -10.82 5.59
CA LEU A 150 -15.10 -9.80 4.70
C LEU A 150 -13.60 -9.99 4.48
N ASN A 151 -12.86 -10.42 5.51
CA ASN A 151 -11.44 -10.71 5.39
C ASN A 151 -11.17 -11.99 4.58
N GLU A 152 -12.02 -13.01 4.72
CA GLU A 152 -11.97 -14.22 3.88
C GLU A 152 -12.19 -13.88 2.41
N ILE A 153 -13.19 -13.05 2.10
CA ILE A 153 -13.45 -12.57 0.74
C ILE A 153 -12.26 -11.75 0.22
N ALA A 154 -11.74 -10.82 1.03
CA ALA A 154 -10.59 -10.00 0.66
C ALA A 154 -9.37 -10.85 0.31
N LYS A 155 -9.05 -11.83 1.17
CA LYS A 155 -7.94 -12.76 0.94
C LYS A 155 -8.15 -13.57 -0.34
N LYS A 156 -9.36 -14.07 -0.58
CA LYS A 156 -9.67 -14.83 -1.81
C LYS A 156 -9.48 -13.98 -3.06
N MET A 157 -9.90 -12.71 -3.03
CA MET A 157 -9.69 -11.76 -4.13
C MET A 157 -8.21 -11.44 -4.34
N GLU A 158 -7.46 -11.24 -3.25
CA GLU A 158 -6.02 -11.00 -3.29
C GLU A 158 -5.26 -12.19 -3.87
N ASP A 159 -5.50 -13.39 -3.34
CA ASP A 159 -4.89 -14.64 -3.79
C ASP A 159 -5.21 -14.92 -5.27
N ALA A 160 -6.44 -14.62 -5.72
CA ALA A 160 -6.81 -14.74 -7.12
C ALA A 160 -6.10 -13.72 -8.00
N CYS A 161 -6.02 -12.46 -7.59
CA CYS A 161 -5.36 -11.42 -8.38
C CYS A 161 -3.85 -11.67 -8.50
N LEU A 162 -3.17 -11.91 -7.37
CA LEU A 162 -1.73 -12.21 -7.34
C LEU A 162 -1.44 -13.56 -8.02
N GLY A 163 -2.32 -14.55 -7.85
CA GLY A 163 -2.21 -15.83 -8.52
C GLY A 163 -2.35 -15.74 -10.03
N THR A 164 -3.20 -14.85 -10.57
CA THR A 164 -3.34 -14.63 -12.02
C THR A 164 -2.06 -14.03 -12.60
N ILE A 165 -1.46 -13.08 -11.87
CA ILE A 165 -0.16 -12.48 -12.22
C ILE A 165 0.95 -13.53 -12.18
N ALA A 166 0.99 -14.35 -11.13
CA ALA A 166 1.99 -15.41 -10.96
C ALA A 166 1.91 -16.50 -12.05
N ASP A 167 0.72 -16.76 -12.58
CA ASP A 167 0.51 -17.69 -13.71
C ASP A 167 0.92 -17.08 -15.08
N GLY A 168 1.33 -15.81 -15.10
CA GLY A 168 1.81 -15.11 -16.29
C GLY A 168 0.74 -14.37 -17.09
N THR A 169 -0.52 -14.34 -16.62
CA THR A 169 -1.55 -13.48 -17.23
C THR A 169 -1.38 -12.07 -16.70
N VAL A 170 -0.67 -11.22 -17.44
CA VAL A 170 -0.39 -9.82 -17.05
C VAL A 170 -0.63 -8.85 -18.20
N THR A 171 -0.93 -7.60 -17.86
CA THR A 171 -1.17 -6.50 -18.80
C THR A 171 0.13 -5.94 -19.38
N HIS A 172 0.00 -5.04 -20.36
CA HIS A 172 1.12 -4.52 -21.15
C HIS A 172 2.19 -3.77 -20.33
N ASP A 173 1.78 -3.03 -19.29
CA ASP A 173 2.68 -2.34 -18.36
C ASP A 173 3.58 -3.29 -17.57
N LEU A 174 3.14 -4.54 -17.38
CA LEU A 174 3.90 -5.62 -16.75
C LEU A 174 4.64 -6.50 -17.76
N GLY A 175 4.68 -6.10 -19.04
CA GLY A 175 5.35 -6.83 -20.11
C GLY A 175 4.55 -7.99 -20.71
N GLY A 176 3.27 -8.11 -20.39
CA GLY A 176 2.37 -9.10 -20.97
C GLY A 176 1.55 -8.58 -22.15
N SER A 177 0.54 -9.34 -22.53
CA SER A 177 -0.36 -9.02 -23.65
C SER A 177 -1.84 -9.10 -23.27
N ALA A 178 -2.17 -9.28 -21.99
CA ALA A 178 -3.55 -9.30 -21.55
C ALA A 178 -4.17 -7.90 -21.69
N SER A 179 -5.41 -7.86 -22.16
CA SER A 179 -6.26 -6.67 -22.10
C SER A 179 -6.85 -6.49 -20.69
N THR A 180 -7.43 -5.33 -20.39
CA THR A 180 -8.13 -5.09 -19.11
C THR A 180 -9.21 -6.16 -18.87
N THR A 181 -10.01 -6.44 -19.89
CA THR A 181 -11.08 -7.45 -19.86
C THR A 181 -10.49 -8.84 -19.66
N ALA A 182 -9.51 -9.24 -20.47
CA ALA A 182 -8.93 -10.58 -20.39
C ALA A 182 -8.29 -10.86 -19.02
N PHE A 183 -7.58 -9.88 -18.44
CA PHE A 183 -7.02 -10.01 -17.10
C PHE A 183 -8.12 -10.13 -16.04
N THR A 184 -9.17 -9.31 -16.13
CA THR A 184 -10.30 -9.33 -15.19
C THR A 184 -11.02 -10.68 -15.22
N ASP A 185 -11.29 -11.23 -16.41
CA ASP A 185 -11.91 -12.55 -16.57
C ASP A 185 -11.05 -13.66 -15.97
N ALA A 186 -9.72 -13.58 -16.15
CA ALA A 186 -8.79 -14.54 -15.54
C ALA A 186 -8.83 -14.49 -14.01
N VAL A 187 -8.88 -13.29 -13.41
CA VAL A 187 -9.06 -13.12 -11.95
C VAL A 187 -10.39 -13.73 -11.49
N ILE A 188 -11.51 -13.43 -12.18
CA ILE A 188 -12.83 -13.96 -11.83
C ILE A 188 -12.84 -15.50 -11.89
N ASN A 189 -12.30 -16.08 -12.95
CA ASN A 189 -12.19 -17.53 -13.08
C ASN A 189 -11.36 -18.15 -11.95
N LYS A 190 -10.25 -17.50 -11.56
CA LYS A 190 -9.42 -17.97 -10.45
C LYS A 190 -10.14 -17.87 -9.11
N ILE A 191 -10.94 -16.83 -8.87
CA ILE A 191 -11.82 -16.75 -7.68
C ILE A 191 -12.74 -17.98 -7.62
N TYR A 192 -13.36 -18.39 -8.73
CA TYR A 192 -14.21 -19.58 -8.73
C TYR A 192 -13.46 -20.90 -8.49
N GLN A 193 -12.18 -20.97 -8.85
CA GLN A 193 -11.34 -22.15 -8.59
C GLN A 193 -10.86 -22.25 -7.13
N LEU A 194 -10.69 -21.12 -6.44
CA LEU A 194 -10.35 -21.05 -5.01
C LEU A 194 -11.57 -21.30 -4.09
N SER A 195 -12.64 -21.91 -4.61
CA SER A 195 -13.90 -22.18 -3.88
C SER A 195 -13.94 -23.58 -3.27
#